data_AF-A0A3L6JRW0-F1
#
_entry.id   AF-A0A3L6JRW0-F1
#
_cell.length_a   1.000
_cell.length_b   1.000
_cell.length_c   1.000
_cell.angle_alpha   90.00
_cell.angle_beta   90.00
_cell.angle_gamma   90.00
#
_symmetry.space_group_name_H-M   'P 1'
#
loop_
_entity.id
_entity.type
_entity.pdbx_description
1 polymer ?
#
loop_
_entity_poly.entity_id
_entity_poly.type
_entity_poly.pdbx_seq_one_letter_code
_entity_poly.pdbx_strand_id
1 'polypeptide(L)'
;MVQPIGPLMIEHRLIERMIAVMKREVDRIDIERTPNAVFIDTAVDFIRNYADRCHHGKEEEILFRDLMKKNLTPDDKRVMDELIQEHIWGRATTRKLVEAESSYLQGDSKAVDTITELMRQLAEFYPRHIAKEDKSFFKAAMKYFSKDEQDAMLEEEYQFDREFIHKLYRNVVAQAEKP
;
A
#
# COMPACT_ATOMS: atom_id res chain seq x y z
N MET A 1 -12.59 -8.29 22.32
CA MET A 1 -12.67 -6.95 21.70
C MET A 1 -11.64 -6.90 20.59
N VAL A 2 -11.97 -6.33 19.43
CA VAL A 2 -11.06 -6.25 18.27
C VAL A 2 -9.95 -5.23 18.58
N GLN A 3 -8.71 -5.51 18.18
CA GLN A 3 -7.61 -4.53 18.26
C GLN A 3 -7.53 -3.72 16.95
N PRO A 4 -7.01 -2.47 16.96
CA PRO A 4 -6.80 -1.65 15.76
C PRO A 4 -6.06 -2.37 14.62
N ILE A 5 -5.08 -3.22 14.96
CA ILE A 5 -4.33 -4.00 13.97
C ILE A 5 -5.19 -5.07 13.27
N GLY A 6 -6.38 -5.40 13.78
CA GLY A 6 -7.25 -6.44 13.22
C GLY A 6 -7.75 -6.11 11.81
N PRO A 7 -8.43 -4.97 11.61
CA PRO A 7 -8.79 -4.48 10.27
C PRO A 7 -7.61 -4.43 9.30
N LEU A 8 -6.47 -3.86 9.70
CA LEU A 8 -5.25 -3.77 8.87
C LEU A 8 -4.78 -5.15 8.38
N MET A 9 -4.73 -6.14 9.29
CA MET A 9 -4.36 -7.52 8.93
C MET A 9 -5.36 -8.19 7.99
N ILE A 10 -6.65 -7.83 8.05
CA ILE A 10 -7.66 -8.32 7.09
C ILE A 10 -7.41 -7.72 5.71
N GLU A 11 -7.07 -6.44 5.64
CA GLU A 11 -6.75 -5.75 4.38
C GLU A 11 -5.52 -6.34 3.71
N HIS A 12 -4.49 -6.69 4.49
CA HIS A 12 -3.33 -7.43 3.99
C HIS A 12 -3.69 -8.68 3.22
N ARG A 13 -4.72 -9.43 3.65
CA ARG A 13 -5.15 -10.64 2.93
C ARG A 13 -5.67 -10.34 1.54
N LEU A 14 -6.29 -9.17 1.32
CA LEU A 14 -6.70 -8.76 -0.02
C LEU A 14 -5.51 -8.27 -0.84
N ILE A 15 -4.59 -7.52 -0.22
CA ILE A 15 -3.36 -7.05 -0.88
C ILE A 15 -2.54 -8.23 -1.37
N GLU A 16 -2.27 -9.23 -0.52
CA GLU A 16 -1.54 -10.45 -0.91
C GLU A 16 -2.19 -11.18 -2.10
N ARG A 17 -3.53 -11.23 -2.15
CA ARG A 17 -4.26 -11.85 -3.27
C ARG A 17 -4.03 -11.08 -4.57
N MET A 18 -4.09 -9.75 -4.55
CA MET A 18 -3.78 -8.95 -5.74
C MET A 18 -2.32 -9.13 -6.15
N ILE A 19 -1.39 -9.13 -5.20
CA ILE A 19 0.04 -9.34 -5.47
C ILE A 19 0.31 -10.71 -6.10
N ALA A 20 -0.39 -11.76 -5.66
CA ALA A 20 -0.30 -13.06 -6.30
C ALA A 20 -0.84 -13.06 -7.74
N VAL A 21 -1.85 -12.22 -8.05
CA VAL A 21 -2.33 -12.03 -9.44
C VAL A 21 -1.28 -11.29 -10.27
N MET A 22 -0.70 -10.21 -9.73
CA MET A 22 0.37 -9.46 -10.40
C MET A 22 1.57 -10.35 -10.73
N LYS A 23 1.97 -11.25 -9.82
CA LYS A 23 3.06 -12.19 -10.07
C LYS A 23 2.78 -13.11 -11.27
N ARG A 24 1.55 -13.63 -11.39
CA ARG A 24 1.17 -14.46 -12.54
C ARG A 24 1.18 -13.66 -13.85
N GLU A 25 0.80 -12.40 -13.79
CA GLU A 25 0.86 -11.52 -14.96
C GLU A 25 2.31 -11.26 -15.38
N VAL A 26 3.23 -11.04 -14.43
CA VAL A 26 4.67 -10.93 -14.73
C VAL A 26 5.17 -12.19 -15.45
N ASP A 27 4.83 -13.38 -14.95
CA ASP A 27 5.22 -14.65 -15.58
C ASP A 27 4.64 -14.79 -17.00
N ARG A 28 3.42 -14.28 -17.24
CA ARG A 28 2.81 -14.23 -18.58
C ARG A 28 3.56 -13.27 -19.50
N ILE A 29 3.88 -12.06 -19.03
CA ILE A 29 4.58 -11.05 -19.83
C ILE A 29 5.98 -11.51 -20.21
N ASP A 30 6.69 -12.24 -19.33
CA ASP A 30 8.00 -12.83 -19.65
C ASP A 30 7.94 -13.73 -20.89
N ILE A 31 6.85 -14.50 -21.04
CA ILE A 31 6.66 -15.45 -22.14
C ILE A 31 6.12 -14.75 -23.38
N GLU A 32 5.05 -13.97 -23.23
CA GLU A 32 4.27 -13.42 -24.35
C GLU A 32 4.77 -12.05 -24.81
N ARG A 33 5.64 -11.40 -24.03
CA ARG A 33 6.24 -10.08 -24.31
C ARG A 33 5.20 -8.99 -24.60
N THR A 34 3.99 -9.18 -24.08
CA THR A 34 2.83 -8.33 -24.36
C THR A 34 2.14 -7.97 -23.05
N PRO A 35 2.49 -6.82 -22.44
CA PRO A 35 1.78 -6.27 -21.28
C PRO A 35 0.29 -6.10 -21.51
N ASN A 36 -0.53 -6.49 -20.54
CA ASN A 36 -1.95 -6.16 -20.54
C ASN A 36 -2.17 -4.81 -19.83
N ALA A 37 -2.26 -3.73 -20.62
CA ALA A 37 -2.44 -2.37 -20.08
C ALA A 37 -3.66 -2.25 -19.15
N VAL A 38 -4.81 -2.85 -19.51
CA VAL A 38 -6.01 -2.82 -18.66
C VAL A 38 -5.75 -3.46 -17.29
N PHE A 39 -4.98 -4.54 -17.26
CA PHE A 39 -4.59 -5.17 -15.99
C PHE A 39 -3.59 -4.31 -15.21
N ILE A 40 -2.62 -3.68 -15.88
CA ILE A 40 -1.64 -2.81 -15.23
C ILE A 40 -2.34 -1.60 -14.60
N ASP A 41 -3.24 -0.93 -15.34
CA ASP A 41 -4.11 0.12 -14.81
C ASP A 41 -4.87 -0.34 -13.56
N THR A 42 -5.46 -1.55 -13.61
CA THR A 42 -6.19 -2.14 -12.47
C THR A 42 -5.28 -2.38 -11.27
N ALA A 43 -4.07 -2.91 -11.48
CA ALA A 43 -3.10 -3.16 -10.41
C ALA A 43 -2.57 -1.85 -9.81
N VAL A 44 -2.29 -0.86 -10.64
CA VAL A 44 -1.87 0.49 -10.24
C VAL A 44 -2.96 1.15 -9.40
N ASP A 45 -4.23 1.11 -9.84
CA ASP A 45 -5.36 1.65 -9.09
C ASP A 45 -5.49 0.97 -7.72
N PHE A 46 -5.44 -0.35 -7.69
CA PHE A 46 -5.49 -1.13 -6.45
C PHE A 46 -4.36 -0.75 -5.50
N ILE A 47 -3.13 -0.66 -5.98
CA ILE A 47 -1.98 -0.28 -5.13
C ILE A 47 -2.15 1.15 -4.61
N ARG A 48 -2.47 2.11 -5.49
CA ARG A 48 -2.58 3.53 -5.11
C ARG A 48 -3.73 3.79 -4.15
N ASN A 49 -4.89 3.21 -4.41
CA ASN A 49 -6.09 3.56 -3.66
C ASN A 49 -6.32 2.60 -2.49
N TYR A 50 -6.18 1.29 -2.69
CA TYR A 50 -6.42 0.32 -1.63
C TYR A 50 -5.20 0.10 -0.74
N ALA A 51 -4.06 -0.32 -1.30
CA ALA A 51 -2.88 -0.62 -0.48
C ALA A 51 -2.27 0.64 0.16
N ASP A 52 -2.18 1.74 -0.59
CA ASP A 52 -1.54 2.96 -0.11
C ASP A 52 -2.53 3.89 0.60
N ARG A 53 -3.42 4.57 -0.11
CA ARG A 53 -4.26 5.62 0.49
C ARG A 53 -5.25 5.11 1.52
N CYS A 54 -5.75 3.88 1.39
CA CYS A 54 -6.67 3.29 2.37
C CYS A 54 -5.88 2.65 3.51
N HIS A 55 -5.08 1.63 3.19
CA HIS A 55 -4.40 0.82 4.19
C HIS A 55 -3.20 1.55 4.82
N HIS A 56 -2.14 1.89 4.06
CA HIS A 56 -1.01 2.67 4.63
C HIS A 56 -1.46 4.05 5.15
N GLY A 57 -2.57 4.60 4.62
CA GLY A 57 -3.18 5.83 5.14
C GLY A 57 -3.58 5.70 6.61
N LYS A 58 -4.22 4.60 7.00
CA LYS A 58 -4.53 4.32 8.42
C LYS A 58 -3.27 4.12 9.26
N GLU A 59 -2.26 3.46 8.69
CA GLU A 59 -1.00 3.27 9.38
C GLU A 59 -0.27 4.58 9.62
N GLU A 60 -0.02 5.38 8.58
CA GLU A 60 0.74 6.63 8.67
C GLU A 60 -0.04 7.73 9.40
N GLU A 61 -1.33 7.91 9.10
CA GLU A 61 -2.14 9.02 9.62
C GLU A 61 -2.75 8.77 11.00
N ILE A 62 -2.84 7.51 11.45
CA ILE A 62 -3.45 7.13 12.73
C ILE A 62 -2.45 6.39 13.61
N LEU A 63 -2.06 5.17 13.23
CA LEU A 63 -1.24 4.30 14.08
C LEU A 63 0.15 4.88 14.36
N PHE A 64 0.92 5.21 13.32
CA PHE A 64 2.28 5.73 13.41
C PHE A 64 2.27 7.15 14.00
N ARG A 65 1.29 7.97 13.63
CA ARG A 65 1.03 9.29 14.26
C ARG A 65 0.94 9.19 15.77
N ASP A 66 0.22 8.19 16.28
CA ASP A 66 0.02 8.03 17.72
C ASP A 66 1.19 7.31 18.39
N LEU A 67 1.87 6.38 17.69
CA LEU A 67 3.13 5.78 18.16
C LEU A 67 4.25 6.82 18.32
N MET A 68 4.31 7.85 17.46
CA MET A 68 5.29 8.94 17.60
C MET A 68 5.16 9.72 18.93
N LYS A 69 4.00 9.63 19.60
CA LYS A 69 3.74 10.25 20.91
C LYS A 69 4.19 9.36 22.07
N LYS A 70 4.65 8.14 21.79
CA LYS A 70 5.05 7.12 22.79
C LYS A 70 6.56 7.04 22.92
N ASN A 71 7.01 6.54 24.06
CA ASN A 71 8.42 6.21 24.30
C ASN A 71 8.74 4.83 23.71
N LEU A 72 8.87 4.75 22.39
CA LEU A 72 9.24 3.52 21.68
C LEU A 72 10.64 3.06 22.08
N THR A 73 10.85 1.74 22.11
CA THR A 73 12.22 1.21 22.13
C THR A 73 12.98 1.65 20.87
N PRO A 74 14.32 1.75 20.93
CA PRO A 74 15.11 2.07 19.74
C PRO A 74 14.85 1.13 18.56
N ASP A 75 14.58 -0.15 18.84
CA ASP A 75 14.29 -1.16 17.81
C ASP A 75 12.91 -0.95 17.16
N ASP A 76 11.86 -0.76 17.97
CA ASP A 76 10.52 -0.50 17.44
C ASP A 76 10.46 0.80 16.64
N LYS A 77 11.17 1.85 17.09
CA LYS A 77 11.30 3.09 16.34
C LYS A 77 11.98 2.87 14.99
N ARG A 78 13.09 2.13 14.97
CA ARG A 78 13.81 1.79 13.73
C ARG A 78 12.90 1.04 12.76
N VAL A 79 12.14 0.05 13.24
CA VAL A 79 11.20 -0.71 12.40
C VAL A 79 10.09 0.17 11.85
N MET A 80 9.51 1.06 12.67
CA MET A 80 8.51 2.03 12.20
C MET A 80 9.08 2.94 11.10
N ASP A 81 10.29 3.47 11.29
CA ASP A 81 10.96 4.32 10.30
C ASP A 81 11.23 3.55 9.00
N GLU A 82 11.62 2.28 9.08
CA GLU A 82 11.78 1.39 7.92
C GLU A 82 10.48 1.17 7.16
N LEU A 83 9.36 0.91 7.86
CA LEU A 83 8.04 0.75 7.23
C LEU A 83 7.64 2.02 6.47
N ILE A 84 7.85 3.20 7.06
CA ILE A 84 7.60 4.48 6.38
C ILE A 84 8.44 4.60 5.09
N GLN A 85 9.72 4.23 5.13
CA GLN A 85 10.56 4.24 3.92
C GLN A 85 10.08 3.22 2.88
N GLU A 86 9.60 2.07 3.32
CA GLU A 86 9.02 1.05 2.45
C GLU A 86 7.74 1.54 1.76
N HIS A 87 6.87 2.29 2.46
CA HIS A 87 5.69 2.92 1.85
C HIS A 87 6.09 3.96 0.79
N ILE A 88 7.07 4.81 1.11
CA ILE A 88 7.62 5.80 0.16
C ILE A 88 8.16 5.11 -1.09
N TRP A 89 8.90 4.01 -0.92
CA TRP A 89 9.41 3.20 -2.01
C TRP A 89 8.27 2.61 -2.85
N GLY A 90 7.24 2.02 -2.23
CA GLY A 90 6.07 1.46 -2.92
C GLY A 90 5.35 2.50 -3.77
N ARG A 91 5.14 3.70 -3.23
CA ARG A 91 4.57 4.85 -3.96
C ARG A 91 5.43 5.26 -5.16
N ALA A 92 6.76 5.31 -4.98
CA ALA A 92 7.69 5.69 -6.05
C ALA A 92 7.75 4.65 -7.17
N THR A 93 7.83 3.36 -6.84
CA THR A 93 7.85 2.25 -7.80
C THR A 93 6.55 2.20 -8.60
N THR A 94 5.40 2.42 -7.94
CA THR A 94 4.09 2.49 -8.63
C THR A 94 3.99 3.69 -9.58
N ARG A 95 4.62 4.83 -9.28
CA ARG A 95 4.70 5.96 -10.24
C ARG A 95 5.53 5.60 -11.47
N LYS A 96 6.70 4.98 -11.29
CA LYS A 96 7.55 4.53 -12.40
C LYS A 96 6.83 3.50 -13.28
N LEU A 97 6.00 2.63 -12.70
CA LEU A 97 5.22 1.64 -13.46
C LEU A 97 4.26 2.34 -14.44
N VAL A 98 3.56 3.39 -13.99
CA VAL A 98 2.67 4.20 -14.84
C VAL A 98 3.43 4.93 -15.94
N GLU A 99 4.61 5.45 -15.65
CA GLU A 99 5.46 6.10 -16.66
C GLU A 99 5.92 5.10 -17.74
N ALA A 100 6.31 3.90 -17.33
CA ALA A 100 6.70 2.83 -18.24
C ALA A 100 5.52 2.34 -19.10
N GLU A 101 4.35 2.15 -18.51
CA GLU A 101 3.12 1.82 -19.24
C GLU A 101 2.75 2.89 -20.27
N SER A 102 2.79 4.16 -19.88
CA SER A 102 2.54 5.27 -20.80
C SER A 102 3.51 5.27 -21.99
N SER A 103 4.78 4.94 -21.76
CA SER A 103 5.80 4.84 -22.80
C SER A 103 5.52 3.65 -23.74
N TYR A 104 5.11 2.51 -23.19
CA TYR A 104 4.69 1.34 -23.96
C TYR A 104 3.48 1.65 -24.87
N LEU A 105 2.46 2.33 -24.34
CA LEU A 105 1.27 2.74 -25.09
C LEU A 105 1.58 3.76 -26.20
N GLN A 106 2.66 4.53 -26.06
CA GLN A 106 3.17 5.45 -27.09
C GLN A 106 4.05 4.75 -28.14
N GLY A 107 4.25 3.43 -28.03
CA GLY A 107 4.95 2.61 -29.03
C GLY A 107 6.39 2.24 -28.66
N ASP A 108 6.87 2.57 -27.46
CA ASP A 108 8.19 2.10 -27.01
C ASP A 108 8.13 0.63 -26.56
N SER A 109 8.48 -0.27 -27.47
CA SER A 109 8.51 -1.71 -27.18
C SER A 109 9.57 -2.12 -26.15
N LYS A 110 10.56 -1.27 -25.84
CA LYS A 110 11.54 -1.54 -24.77
C LYS A 110 10.97 -1.32 -23.38
N ALA A 111 9.89 -0.55 -23.26
CA ALA A 111 9.23 -0.30 -21.99
C ALA A 111 8.67 -1.60 -21.35
N VAL A 112 8.44 -2.66 -22.14
CA VAL A 112 8.03 -3.98 -21.65
C VAL A 112 8.98 -4.52 -20.57
N ASP A 113 10.30 -4.36 -20.75
CA ASP A 113 11.28 -4.83 -19.76
C ASP A 113 11.16 -4.06 -18.44
N THR A 114 10.92 -2.75 -18.53
CA THR A 114 10.77 -1.88 -17.36
C THR A 114 9.47 -2.17 -16.62
N ILE A 115 8.35 -2.35 -17.34
CA ILE A 115 7.06 -2.75 -16.77
C ILE A 115 7.22 -4.07 -15.99
N THR A 116 7.80 -5.08 -16.66
CA THR A 116 7.95 -6.42 -16.09
C THR A 116 8.80 -6.40 -14.82
N GLU A 117 9.92 -5.67 -14.85
CA GLU A 117 10.81 -5.52 -13.71
C GLU A 117 10.13 -4.80 -12.54
N LEU A 118 9.44 -3.68 -12.78
CA LEU A 118 8.75 -2.93 -11.72
C LEU A 118 7.60 -3.73 -11.10
N MET A 119 6.81 -4.44 -11.92
CA MET A 119 5.76 -5.33 -11.42
C MET A 119 6.34 -6.48 -10.59
N ARG A 120 7.48 -7.05 -11.00
CA ARG A 120 8.20 -8.08 -10.23
C ARG A 120 8.67 -7.53 -8.89
N GLN A 121 9.30 -6.35 -8.88
CA GLN A 121 9.75 -5.70 -7.65
C GLN A 121 8.61 -5.48 -6.66
N LEU A 122 7.46 -4.97 -7.13
CA LEU A 122 6.26 -4.81 -6.29
C LEU A 122 5.76 -6.16 -5.76
N ALA A 123 5.71 -7.19 -6.61
CA ALA A 123 5.22 -8.50 -6.24
C ALA A 123 6.11 -9.23 -5.21
N GLU A 124 7.41 -8.95 -5.21
CA GLU A 124 8.38 -9.49 -4.24
C GLU A 124 8.49 -8.64 -2.96
N PHE A 125 8.15 -7.35 -3.05
CA PHE A 125 8.21 -6.40 -1.95
C PHE A 125 7.07 -6.63 -0.94
N TYR A 126 5.82 -6.56 -1.40
CA TYR A 126 4.65 -6.55 -0.51
C TYR A 126 4.58 -7.74 0.46
N PRO A 127 4.86 -9.00 0.07
CA PRO A 127 4.83 -10.12 1.01
C PRO A 127 5.84 -9.99 2.16
N ARG A 128 7.01 -9.37 1.91
CA ARG A 128 8.04 -9.16 2.93
C ARG A 128 7.67 -8.01 3.86
N HIS A 129 7.14 -6.94 3.28
CA HIS A 129 6.63 -5.78 4.00
C HIS A 129 5.48 -6.17 4.95
N ILE A 130 4.42 -6.80 4.42
CA ILE A 130 3.28 -7.33 5.20
C ILE A 130 3.74 -8.30 6.29
N ALA A 131 4.72 -9.17 6.00
CA ALA A 131 5.24 -10.08 7.00
C ALA A 131 5.95 -9.36 8.16
N LYS A 132 6.60 -8.22 7.90
CA LYS A 132 7.25 -7.39 8.92
C LYS A 132 6.21 -6.79 9.86
N GLU A 133 5.09 -6.32 9.31
CA GLU A 133 3.96 -5.78 10.06
C GLU A 133 3.25 -6.85 10.88
N ASP A 134 2.69 -7.85 10.20
CA ASP A 134 1.81 -8.88 10.79
C ASP A 134 2.50 -9.70 11.88
N LYS A 135 3.77 -10.09 11.64
CA LYS A 135 4.48 -11.02 12.52
C LYS A 135 5.23 -10.33 13.64
N SER A 136 5.68 -9.10 13.42
CA SER A 136 6.60 -8.42 14.33
C SER A 136 6.02 -7.10 14.83
N PHE A 137 5.81 -6.13 13.94
CA PHE A 137 5.61 -4.75 14.35
C PHE A 137 4.23 -4.50 14.99
N PHE A 138 3.13 -4.98 14.39
CA PHE A 138 1.78 -4.69 14.87
C PHE A 138 1.54 -5.15 16.32
N LYS A 139 1.98 -6.36 16.66
CA LYS A 139 1.83 -6.88 18.03
C LYS A 139 2.70 -6.13 19.04
N ALA A 140 3.87 -5.64 18.62
CA ALA A 140 4.72 -4.80 19.47
C ALA A 140 4.08 -3.43 19.68
N ALA A 141 3.59 -2.79 18.60
CA ALA A 141 2.92 -1.50 18.62
C ALA A 141 1.75 -1.44 19.61
N MET A 142 0.92 -2.48 19.66
CA MET A 142 -0.25 -2.51 20.57
C MET A 142 0.13 -2.46 22.06
N LYS A 143 1.37 -2.81 22.45
CA LYS A 143 1.82 -2.77 23.85
C LYS A 143 2.03 -1.35 24.37
N TYR A 144 2.13 -0.36 23.49
CA TYR A 144 2.33 1.05 23.84
C TYR A 144 1.03 1.80 24.14
N PHE A 145 -0.11 1.17 23.90
CA PHE A 145 -1.42 1.79 24.01
C PHE A 145 -2.25 1.15 25.12
N SER A 146 -2.91 1.98 25.92
CA SER A 146 -3.95 1.52 26.84
C SER A 146 -5.15 0.95 26.06
N LYS A 147 -6.07 0.30 26.78
CA LYS A 147 -7.30 -0.21 26.15
C LYS A 147 -8.12 0.92 25.52
N ASP A 148 -8.28 2.03 26.24
CA ASP A 148 -9.06 3.19 25.79
C ASP A 148 -8.41 3.85 24.56
N GLU A 149 -7.08 3.89 24.50
CA GLU A 149 -6.35 4.39 23.32
C GLU A 149 -6.54 3.47 22.11
N GLN A 150 -6.52 2.14 22.32
CA GLN A 150 -6.82 1.18 21.26
C GLN A 150 -8.27 1.29 20.78
N ASP A 151 -9.24 1.52 21.68
CA ASP A 151 -10.64 1.69 21.27
C ASP A 151 -10.87 2.99 20.49
N ALA A 152 -10.26 4.09 20.93
CA ALA A 152 -10.32 5.36 20.21
C ALA A 152 -9.67 5.27 18.82
N MET A 153 -8.53 4.59 18.72
CA MET A 153 -7.83 4.35 17.44
C MET A 153 -8.70 3.52 16.48
N LEU A 154 -9.30 2.43 16.97
CA LEU A 154 -10.15 1.58 16.16
C LEU A 154 -11.38 2.35 15.64
N GLU A 155 -11.99 3.19 16.47
CA GLU A 155 -13.09 4.06 16.03
C GLU A 155 -12.63 5.06 14.96
N GLU A 156 -11.44 5.66 15.11
CA GLU A 156 -10.89 6.56 14.10
C GLU A 156 -10.62 5.85 12.76
N GLU A 157 -10.10 4.62 12.78
CA GLU A 157 -9.93 3.78 11.59
C GLU A 157 -11.27 3.50 10.89
N TYR A 158 -12.33 3.19 11.65
CA TYR A 158 -13.67 3.02 11.08
C TYR A 158 -14.22 4.30 10.48
N GLN A 159 -14.01 5.45 11.12
CA GLN A 159 -14.40 6.74 10.55
C GLN A 159 -13.59 7.07 9.29
N PHE A 160 -12.30 6.74 9.27
CA PHE A 160 -11.44 6.88 8.11
C PHE A 160 -12.02 6.10 6.92
N ASP A 161 -12.37 4.82 7.12
CA ASP A 161 -12.94 3.96 6.08
C ASP A 161 -14.29 4.49 5.57
N ARG A 162 -15.16 4.96 6.47
CA ARG A 162 -16.46 5.56 6.11
C ARG A 162 -16.31 6.79 5.20
N GLU A 163 -15.28 7.61 5.44
CA GLU A 163 -15.03 8.82 4.66
C GLU A 163 -14.16 8.59 3.42
N PHE A 164 -13.47 7.44 3.33
CA PHE A 164 -12.44 7.19 2.34
C PHE A 164 -12.94 7.42 0.91
N ILE A 165 -14.08 6.80 0.55
CA ILE A 165 -14.64 6.90 -0.81
C ILE A 165 -15.06 8.34 -1.15
N HIS A 166 -15.58 9.08 -0.17
CA HIS A 166 -15.99 10.46 -0.36
C HIS A 166 -14.77 11.37 -0.53
N LYS A 167 -13.71 11.17 0.29
CA LYS A 167 -12.42 11.88 0.11
C LYS A 167 -11.79 11.57 -1.24
N LEU A 168 -11.82 10.31 -1.67
CA LEU A 168 -11.29 9.87 -2.96
C LEU A 168 -11.94 10.65 -4.12
N TYR A 169 -13.27 10.63 -4.22
CA TYR A 169 -13.96 11.27 -5.34
C TYR A 169 -14.02 12.79 -5.25
N ARG A 170 -14.02 13.38 -4.04
CA ARG A 170 -13.81 14.84 -3.88
C ARG A 170 -12.48 15.28 -4.50
N ASN A 171 -11.40 14.51 -4.28
CA ASN A 171 -10.11 14.80 -4.89
C ASN A 171 -10.12 14.63 -6.42
N VAL A 172 -10.82 13.63 -6.94
CA VAL A 172 -10.98 13.44 -8.40
C VAL A 172 -11.67 14.65 -9.03
N VAL A 173 -12.81 15.09 -8.47
CA VAL A 173 -13.53 16.28 -8.96
C VAL A 173 -12.64 17.51 -8.89
N ALA A 174 -11.98 17.76 -7.76
CA ALA A 174 -11.09 18.90 -7.60
C ALA A 174 -9.89 18.90 -8.56
N GLN A 175 -9.44 17.72 -9.03
CA GLN A 175 -8.41 17.63 -10.07
C GLN A 175 -8.97 17.94 -11.46
N ALA A 176 -10.18 17.47 -11.76
CA ALA A 176 -10.86 17.72 -13.03
C ALA A 176 -11.32 19.18 -13.21
N GLU A 177 -11.52 19.91 -12.11
CA GLU A 177 -11.84 21.34 -12.10
C GLU A 177 -10.64 22.24 -12.41
N LYS A 178 -9.41 21.70 -12.40
CA LYS A 178 -8.22 22.48 -12.75
C LYS A 178 -8.22 22.80 -14.25
N PRO A 179 -8.01 24.07 -14.63
CA PRO A 179 -8.01 24.51 -16.02
C PRO A 179 -6.86 23.95 -16.85
#